data_AF-A0A8X6MAU3-F1
#
_entry.id   AF-A0A8X6MAU3-F1
#
_cell.length_a   1.000
_cell.length_b   1.000
_cell.length_c   1.000
_cell.angle_alpha   90.00
_cell.angle_beta   90.00
_cell.angle_gamma   90.00
#
_symmetry.space_group_name_H-M   'P 1'
#
loop_
_entity.id
_entity.type
_entity.pdbx_description
1 polymer ?
#
loop_
_entity_poly.entity_id
_entity_poly.type
_entity_poly.pdbx_seq_one_letter_code
_entity_poly.pdbx_strand_id
1 'polypeptide(L)'
;MGFRVGMELERVCPLLLAALVAVCYSNSLSCGFAYDDIAAVRDNRDLRPHTPLSSIFLNDFWGMPIKKEGSHKSHRLSLDSPDSMNYAVHGLRPFGYHLGECLPMPVRLLFTGTDYFDLTISMFPK
;
A
#
# COMPACT_ATOMS: atom_id res chain seq x y z
N MET A 1 35.93 -8.99 -24.70
CA MET A 1 35.08 -7.77 -24.81
C MET A 1 33.59 -8.09 -24.61
N GLY A 2 33.01 -9.07 -25.32
CA GLY A 2 31.56 -9.36 -25.27
C GLY A 2 30.97 -9.81 -23.91
N PHE A 3 31.72 -10.57 -23.11
CA PHE A 3 31.24 -11.05 -21.81
C PHE A 3 31.06 -9.93 -20.76
N ARG A 4 31.88 -8.87 -20.85
CA ARG A 4 31.79 -7.69 -19.97
C ARG A 4 30.61 -6.80 -20.35
N VAL A 5 30.36 -6.62 -21.64
CA VAL A 5 29.23 -5.82 -22.16
C VAL A 5 27.89 -6.47 -21.82
N GLY A 6 27.79 -7.81 -21.90
CA GLY A 6 26.59 -8.55 -21.50
C GLY A 6 26.21 -8.34 -20.02
N MET A 7 27.19 -8.45 -19.12
CA MET A 7 26.95 -8.24 -17.67
C MET A 7 26.58 -6.79 -17.32
N GLU A 8 27.13 -5.80 -18.01
CA GLU A 8 26.77 -4.39 -17.80
C GLU A 8 25.34 -4.12 -18.30
N LEU A 9 24.94 -4.70 -19.43
CA LEU A 9 23.60 -4.53 -19.97
C LEU A 9 22.52 -5.16 -19.07
N GLU A 10 22.78 -6.33 -18.48
CA GLU A 10 21.87 -6.97 -17.51
C GLU A 10 21.67 -6.16 -16.23
N ARG A 11 22.64 -5.32 -15.84
CA ARG A 11 22.53 -4.43 -14.68
C ARG A 11 21.89 -3.08 -15.03
N VAL A 12 22.12 -2.58 -16.24
CA VAL A 12 21.64 -1.27 -16.69
C VAL A 12 20.18 -1.32 -17.15
N CYS A 13 19.76 -2.38 -17.85
CA CYS A 13 18.38 -2.57 -18.29
C CYS A 13 17.32 -2.45 -17.17
N PRO A 14 17.44 -3.12 -16.01
CA PRO A 14 16.44 -3.01 -14.95
C PRO A 14 16.40 -1.60 -14.33
N LEU A 15 17.54 -0.91 -14.26
CA LEU A 15 17.59 0.48 -13.75
C LEU A 15 16.92 1.46 -14.72
N LEU A 16 17.13 1.29 -16.02
CA LEU A 16 16.46 2.08 -17.04
C LEU A 16 14.95 1.85 -17.04
N LEU A 17 14.52 0.59 -16.91
CA LEU A 17 13.11 0.23 -16.79
C LEU A 17 12.49 0.84 -15.53
N ALA A 18 13.17 0.73 -14.39
CA ALA A 18 12.70 1.34 -13.13
C ALA A 18 12.58 2.87 -13.26
N ALA A 19 13.55 3.54 -13.88
CA ALA A 19 13.50 4.98 -14.11
C ALA A 19 12.35 5.38 -15.05
N LEU A 20 12.14 4.61 -16.13
CA LEU A 20 11.03 4.86 -17.06
C LEU A 20 9.67 4.72 -16.35
N VAL A 21 9.49 3.66 -15.56
CA VAL A 21 8.27 3.44 -14.77
C VAL A 21 8.06 4.60 -13.79
N ALA A 22 9.09 5.00 -13.04
CA ALA A 22 9.00 6.12 -12.11
C ALA A 22 8.59 7.43 -12.80
N VAL A 23 9.13 7.71 -13.99
CA VAL A 23 8.74 8.90 -14.78
C VAL A 23 7.29 8.79 -15.25
N CYS A 24 6.88 7.65 -15.79
CA CYS A 24 5.51 7.43 -16.28
C CYS A 24 4.45 7.58 -15.17
N TYR A 25 4.76 7.13 -13.94
CA TYR A 25 3.84 7.21 -12.81
C TYR A 25 4.07 8.45 -11.92
N SER A 26 5.05 9.30 -12.21
CA SER A 26 5.32 10.51 -11.40
C SER A 26 4.12 11.46 -11.32
N ASN A 27 3.25 11.45 -12.33
CA ASN A 27 2.01 12.23 -12.33
C ASN A 27 0.99 11.74 -11.29
N SER A 28 1.00 10.46 -10.91
CA SER A 28 0.08 9.90 -9.92
C SER A 28 0.41 10.36 -8.50
N LEU A 29 1.65 10.80 -8.24
CA LEU A 29 2.08 11.32 -6.94
C LEU A 29 1.30 12.56 -6.49
N SER A 30 0.77 13.32 -7.45
CA SER A 30 -0.03 14.52 -7.18
C SER A 30 -1.53 14.24 -7.09
N CYS A 31 -1.95 12.98 -7.28
CA CYS A 31 -3.34 12.60 -7.18
C CYS A 31 -3.81 12.56 -5.72
N GLY A 32 -5.12 12.77 -5.53
CA GLY A 32 -5.77 12.53 -4.24
C GLY A 32 -5.90 11.04 -3.92
N PHE A 33 -6.53 10.74 -2.79
CA PHE A 33 -6.91 9.37 -2.44
C PHE A 33 -7.95 8.82 -3.44
N ALA A 34 -7.71 7.60 -3.92
CA ALA A 34 -8.67 6.83 -4.69
C ALA A 34 -9.76 6.25 -3.76
N TYR A 35 -10.76 5.59 -4.35
CA TYR A 35 -11.95 5.11 -3.64
C TYR A 35 -11.62 4.22 -2.45
N ASP A 36 -10.70 3.27 -2.62
CA ASP A 36 -10.30 2.34 -1.57
C ASP A 36 -9.42 3.03 -0.51
N ASP A 37 -8.47 3.87 -0.91
CA ASP A 37 -7.61 4.63 0.02
C ASP A 37 -8.44 5.47 1.02
N ILE A 38 -9.56 6.02 0.55
CA ILE A 38 -10.48 6.78 1.37
C ILE A 38 -11.00 5.91 2.53
N ALA A 39 -11.46 4.69 2.24
CA ALA A 39 -11.98 3.80 3.26
C ALA A 39 -10.87 3.30 4.20
N ALA A 40 -9.71 2.91 3.66
CA ALA A 40 -8.62 2.31 4.43
C ALA A 40 -7.84 3.31 5.30
N VAL A 41 -7.76 4.57 4.88
CA VAL A 41 -6.92 5.61 5.51
C VAL A 41 -7.75 6.73 6.09
N ARG A 42 -8.57 7.38 5.26
CA ARG A 42 -9.30 8.58 5.66
C ARG A 42 -10.44 8.26 6.61
N ASP A 43 -11.24 7.24 6.32
CA ASP A 43 -12.46 6.96 7.07
C ASP A 43 -12.25 5.86 8.12
N ASN A 44 -11.12 5.15 8.05
CA ASN A 44 -10.73 4.15 9.03
C ASN A 44 -10.46 4.78 10.41
N ARG A 45 -11.29 4.41 11.38
CA ARG A 45 -11.20 4.89 12.76
C ARG A 45 -10.07 4.22 13.54
N ASP A 46 -9.61 3.05 13.11
CA ASP A 46 -8.56 2.31 13.81
C ASP A 46 -7.19 2.99 13.71
N LEU A 47 -7.02 3.89 12.75
CA LEU A 47 -5.83 4.74 12.61
C LEU A 47 -5.82 5.94 13.57
N ARG A 48 -6.89 6.18 14.32
CA ARG A 48 -6.98 7.34 15.21
C ARG A 48 -6.31 7.04 16.56
N PRO A 49 -5.53 7.98 17.10
CA PRO A 49 -4.79 7.77 18.35
C PRO A 49 -5.70 7.54 19.58
N HIS A 50 -6.97 7.93 19.48
CA HIS A 50 -7.96 7.75 20.55
C HIS A 50 -8.73 6.42 20.46
N THR A 51 -8.53 5.65 19.40
CA THR A 51 -9.24 4.38 19.21
C THR A 51 -8.53 3.28 20.02
N PRO A 52 -9.27 2.48 20.81
CA PRO A 52 -8.65 1.42 21.59
C PRO A 52 -8.04 0.36 20.67
N LEU A 53 -6.82 -0.09 20.98
CA LEU A 53 -6.08 -1.06 20.19
C LEU A 53 -6.81 -2.40 19.99
N SER A 54 -7.78 -2.71 20.84
CA SER A 54 -8.65 -3.88 20.68
C SER A 54 -9.52 -3.82 19.43
N SER A 55 -9.83 -2.62 18.91
CA SER A 55 -10.66 -2.47 17.71
C SER A 55 -10.01 -3.10 16.47
N ILE A 56 -8.68 -3.11 16.41
CA ILE A 56 -7.90 -3.64 15.29
C ILE A 56 -8.12 -5.14 15.09
N PHE A 57 -8.40 -5.87 16.18
CA PHE A 57 -8.73 -7.29 16.14
C PHE A 57 -10.22 -7.57 15.97
N LEU A 58 -11.08 -6.57 16.18
CA LEU A 58 -12.54 -6.71 16.14
C LEU A 58 -13.15 -6.18 14.84
N ASN A 59 -12.41 -5.33 14.13
CA ASN A 59 -12.76 -4.77 12.85
C ASN A 59 -12.02 -5.49 11.71
N ASP A 60 -12.54 -5.33 10.51
CA ASP A 60 -11.85 -5.67 9.28
C ASP A 60 -10.86 -4.57 8.86
N PHE A 61 -10.16 -4.81 7.75
CA PHE A 61 -9.13 -3.91 7.22
C PHE A 61 -9.62 -2.47 7.01
N TRP A 62 -10.90 -2.31 6.68
CA TRP A 62 -11.54 -1.02 6.40
C TRP A 62 -12.08 -0.34 7.66
N GLY A 63 -11.89 -0.93 8.85
CA GLY A 63 -12.39 -0.41 10.11
C GLY A 63 -13.87 -0.73 10.37
N MET A 64 -14.44 -1.72 9.67
CA MET A 64 -15.82 -2.18 9.87
C MET A 64 -15.85 -3.37 10.83
N PRO A 65 -16.78 -3.43 11.81
CA PRO A 65 -16.86 -4.58 12.71
C PRO A 65 -17.06 -5.89 11.95
N ILE A 66 -16.23 -6.90 12.21
CA ILE A 66 -16.22 -8.14 11.42
C ILE A 66 -17.55 -8.91 11.43
N LYS A 67 -18.34 -8.70 12.48
CA LYS A 67 -19.66 -9.34 12.65
C LYS A 67 -20.74 -8.75 11.75
N LYS A 68 -20.49 -7.61 11.09
CA LYS A 68 -21.45 -6.95 10.21
C LYS A 68 -21.44 -7.62 8.83
N GLU A 69 -22.60 -7.86 8.22
CA GLU A 69 -22.72 -8.52 6.90
C GLU A 69 -22.00 -7.78 5.75
N GLY A 70 -21.79 -6.47 5.91
CA GLY A 70 -21.02 -5.64 4.98
C GLY A 70 -19.51 -5.80 5.11
N SER A 71 -19.01 -6.45 6.15
CA SER A 71 -17.56 -6.62 6.36
C SER A 71 -16.96 -7.53 5.30
N HIS A 72 -15.73 -7.19 4.89
CA HIS A 72 -14.95 -8.02 3.96
C HIS A 72 -14.23 -9.17 4.68
N LYS A 73 -14.31 -9.21 6.02
CA LYS A 73 -13.72 -10.25 6.89
C LYS A 73 -12.20 -10.43 6.72
N SER A 74 -11.51 -9.48 6.07
CA SER A 74 -10.06 -9.37 6.11
C SER A 74 -9.66 -8.64 7.39
N HIS A 75 -8.84 -9.24 8.24
CA HIS A 75 -8.35 -8.57 9.45
C HIS A 75 -7.05 -7.82 9.18
N ARG A 76 -6.86 -6.66 9.84
CA ARG A 76 -5.53 -6.09 10.01
C ARG A 76 -4.76 -6.91 11.04
N LEU A 77 -3.67 -7.51 10.60
CA LEU A 77 -2.87 -8.41 11.45
C LEU A 77 -2.15 -7.69 12.61
N SER A 78 -1.86 -6.38 12.52
CA SER A 78 -1.24 -5.61 13.62
C SER A 78 -1.32 -4.08 13.43
N LEU A 79 -1.02 -3.35 14.52
CA LEU A 79 -0.75 -1.89 14.54
C LEU A 79 0.47 -1.47 13.73
N ASP A 80 1.38 -2.41 13.49
CA ASP A 80 2.60 -2.21 12.72
C ASP A 80 2.34 -2.39 11.21
N SER A 81 1.06 -2.38 10.80
CA SER A 81 0.72 -2.49 9.39
C SER A 81 1.27 -1.28 8.61
N PRO A 82 1.67 -1.47 7.34
CA PRO A 82 2.19 -0.40 6.50
C PRO A 82 1.30 0.84 6.46
N ASP A 83 -0.02 0.69 6.35
CA ASP A 83 -0.96 1.83 6.40
C ASP A 83 -0.91 2.61 7.71
N SER A 84 -0.73 1.92 8.84
CA SER A 84 -0.67 2.54 10.16
C SER A 84 0.64 3.31 10.32
N MET A 85 1.75 2.74 9.86
CA MET A 85 3.05 3.42 9.80
C MET A 85 3.02 4.60 8.83
N ASN A 86 2.43 4.42 7.65
CA ASN A 86 2.31 5.47 6.64
C ASN A 86 1.41 6.61 7.14
N TYR A 87 0.31 6.29 7.83
CA TYR A 87 -0.53 7.28 8.50
C TYR A 87 0.21 8.00 9.64
N ALA A 88 1.05 7.30 10.40
CA ALA A 88 1.86 7.92 11.45
C ALA A 88 2.87 8.95 10.90
N VAL A 89 3.44 8.68 9.72
CA VAL A 89 4.45 9.55 9.09
C VAL A 89 3.83 10.65 8.21
N HIS A 90 2.83 10.30 7.42
CA HIS A 90 2.28 11.16 6.36
C HIS A 90 0.84 11.63 6.64
N GLY A 91 0.16 11.06 7.62
CA GLY A 91 -1.23 11.39 7.96
C GLY A 91 -2.15 11.22 6.76
N LEU A 92 -2.93 12.25 6.45
CA LEU A 92 -3.85 12.26 5.31
C LEU A 92 -3.23 12.83 4.03
N ARG A 93 -1.89 12.86 3.91
CA ARG A 93 -1.21 13.39 2.71
C ARG A 93 -1.04 12.26 1.68
N PRO A 94 -1.76 12.30 0.54
CA PRO A 94 -1.76 11.19 -0.43
C PRO A 94 -0.39 10.89 -1.04
N PHE A 95 0.46 11.91 -1.13
CA PHE A 95 1.80 11.79 -1.70
C PHE A 95 2.63 10.64 -1.11
N GLY A 96 2.56 10.41 0.21
CA GLY A 96 3.33 9.32 0.86
C GLY A 96 2.81 7.93 0.50
N TYR A 97 1.51 7.80 0.26
CA TYR A 97 0.86 6.57 -0.18
C TYR A 97 1.20 6.27 -1.64
N HIS A 98 1.18 7.30 -2.49
CA HIS A 98 1.47 7.16 -3.92
C HIS A 98 2.96 7.03 -4.24
N LEU A 99 3.86 7.45 -3.34
CA LEU A 99 5.31 7.33 -3.54
C LEU A 99 5.74 5.87 -3.77
N GLY A 100 5.10 4.93 -3.08
CA GLY A 100 5.37 3.50 -3.21
C GLY A 100 5.07 2.95 -4.60
N GLU A 101 4.09 3.52 -5.30
CA GLU A 101 3.68 3.13 -6.66
C GLU A 101 4.77 3.41 -7.71
N CYS A 102 5.63 4.38 -7.44
CA CYS A 102 6.75 4.73 -8.33
C CYS A 102 7.99 3.85 -8.10
N LEU A 103 7.99 2.98 -7.08
CA LEU A 103 9.12 2.15 -6.72
C LEU A 103 9.01 0.73 -7.31
N PRO A 104 10.14 0.11 -7.67
CA PRO A 104 10.13 -1.28 -8.14
C PRO A 104 9.66 -2.25 -7.04
N MET A 105 9.00 -3.34 -7.45
CA MET A 105 8.34 -4.36 -6.60
C MET A 105 9.08 -4.75 -5.30
N PRO A 106 10.40 -5.05 -5.28
CA PRO A 106 11.08 -5.43 -4.04
C PRO A 106 11.13 -4.31 -3.01
N VAL A 107 11.15 -3.04 -3.44
CA VAL A 107 11.11 -1.87 -2.55
C VAL A 107 9.67 -1.58 -2.14
N ARG A 108 8.69 -1.73 -3.05
CA ARG A 108 7.26 -1.53 -2.76
C ARG A 108 6.74 -2.46 -1.64
N LEU A 109 7.22 -3.71 -1.58
CA LEU A 109 6.84 -4.67 -0.52
C LEU A 109 7.22 -4.23 0.90
N LEU A 110 8.27 -3.40 1.04
CA LEU A 110 8.73 -2.84 2.31
C LEU A 110 7.94 -1.60 2.75
N PHE A 111 7.31 -0.88 1.81
CA PHE A 111 6.73 0.45 2.07
C PHE A 111 5.22 0.51 1.96
N THR A 112 4.59 -0.24 1.05
CA THR A 112 3.12 -0.21 0.89
C THR A 112 2.47 -1.47 1.41
N GLY A 113 3.07 -2.65 1.23
CA GLY A 113 2.62 -3.94 1.78
C GLY A 113 1.14 -4.32 1.57
N THR A 114 0.36 -3.55 0.80
CA THR A 114 -1.11 -3.64 0.75
C THR A 114 -1.67 -4.17 -0.55
N ASP A 115 -0.94 -4.12 -1.66
CA ASP A 115 -1.61 -4.36 -2.95
C ASP A 115 -1.78 -5.82 -3.34
N TYR A 116 -1.18 -6.77 -2.61
CA TYR A 116 -1.34 -8.19 -2.93
C TYR A 116 -2.15 -8.96 -1.90
N PHE A 117 -2.06 -8.61 -0.62
CA PHE A 117 -2.76 -9.38 0.41
C PHE A 117 -4.27 -9.03 0.46
N ASP A 118 -4.65 -7.76 0.26
CA ASP A 118 -6.06 -7.33 0.24
C ASP A 118 -6.75 -7.52 -1.13
N LEU A 119 -6.02 -7.39 -2.25
CA LEU A 119 -6.57 -7.74 -3.57
C LEU A 119 -6.87 -9.23 -3.67
N THR A 120 -6.03 -10.08 -3.07
CA THR A 120 -6.29 -11.52 -3.04
C THR A 120 -7.52 -11.86 -2.20
N ILE A 121 -7.78 -11.14 -1.09
CA ILE A 121 -8.94 -11.43 -0.22
C ILE A 121 -10.23 -10.76 -0.73
N SER A 122 -10.17 -9.55 -1.31
CA SER A 122 -11.33 -8.85 -1.87
C SER A 122 -11.78 -9.37 -3.25
N MET A 123 -10.91 -10.05 -4.00
CA MET A 123 -11.27 -10.70 -5.27
C MET A 123 -12.08 -11.99 -5.09
N PHE A 124 -12.21 -12.52 -3.87
CA PHE A 124 -13.14 -13.62 -3.63
C PHE A 124 -14.56 -13.07 -3.55
N PRO A 125 -15.45 -13.42 -4.50
CA PRO A 125 -16.85 -13.05 -4.40
C PRO A 125 -17.45 -13.72 -3.16
N LYS A 126 -18.36 -13.00 -2.49
CA LYS A 126 -19.24 -13.56 -1.47
C LYS A 126 -20.08 -14.70 -2.01
#